data_AF-A0A1P8YNC9-F1
#
_entry.id   AF-A0A1P8YNC9-F1
#
_cell.length_a   1.000
_cell.length_b   1.000
_cell.length_c   1.000
_cell.angle_alpha   90.00
_cell.angle_beta   90.00
_cell.angle_gamma   90.00
#
_symmetry.space_group_name_H-M   'P 1'
#
loop_
_entity.id
_entity.type
_entity.pdbx_description
1 polymer ?
#
loop_
_entity_poly.entity_id
_entity_poly.type
_entity_poly.pdbx_seq_one_letter_code
_entity_poly.pdbx_strand_id
1 'polypeptide(L)'
;MDTSNGSHGAGNGFSAAQRELEVLRTELDDVDRHLLEDVRARIEVCTRIARLKRRNSIPMMQPQRIGVVQDRAQTYAVEHELSPDFFRSLYELLIRETCRVEDLIIDADGSEPEGASGPSGRGG
;
A
#
# COMPACT_ATOMS: atom_id res chain seq x y z
N MET A 1 -70.22 12.81 9.97
CA MET A 1 -69.63 11.74 10.80
C MET A 1 -68.26 11.46 10.23
N ASP A 2 -67.26 11.90 10.97
CA ASP A 2 -65.85 11.50 10.85
C ASP A 2 -65.72 9.98 10.77
N THR A 3 -64.81 9.50 9.91
CA THR A 3 -63.62 8.78 10.38
C THR A 3 -62.57 8.80 9.28
N SER A 4 -61.52 9.57 9.55
CA SER A 4 -60.18 9.38 9.02
C SER A 4 -59.63 7.98 9.39
N ASN A 5 -58.55 7.62 8.69
CA ASN A 5 -57.36 6.95 9.21
C ASN A 5 -57.23 5.42 9.09
N GLY A 6 -56.19 5.04 8.35
CA GLY A 6 -55.48 3.76 8.36
C GLY A 6 -54.19 3.95 7.56
N SER A 7 -53.35 4.89 7.98
CA SER A 7 -52.14 4.61 8.75
C SER A 7 -51.08 3.84 7.95
N HIS A 8 -50.16 4.61 7.39
CA HIS A 8 -48.71 4.40 7.41
C HIS A 8 -48.23 3.06 7.98
N GLY A 9 -47.64 2.26 7.10
CA GLY A 9 -46.87 1.07 7.46
C GLY A 9 -45.84 0.79 6.38
N ALA A 10 -44.96 1.75 6.08
CA ALA A 10 -43.71 1.47 5.38
C ALA A 10 -42.82 0.62 6.31
N GLY A 11 -43.17 -0.66 6.43
CA GLY A 11 -42.39 -1.66 7.15
C GLY A 11 -41.17 -2.01 6.31
N ASN A 12 -40.21 -1.09 6.21
CA ASN A 12 -38.91 -1.39 5.65
C ASN A 12 -38.07 -2.06 6.75
N GLY A 13 -38.50 -3.26 7.14
CA GLY A 13 -37.83 -4.09 8.14
C GLY A 13 -36.87 -5.02 7.41
N PHE A 14 -35.57 -4.70 7.44
CA PHE A 14 -34.54 -5.63 7.00
C PHE A 14 -34.71 -6.97 7.75
N SER A 15 -34.52 -8.08 7.06
CA SER A 15 -34.52 -9.41 7.69
C SER A 15 -33.36 -9.51 8.69
N ALA A 16 -33.40 -10.50 9.60
CA ALA A 16 -32.29 -10.75 10.52
C ALA A 16 -30.97 -10.99 9.77
N ALA A 17 -31.02 -11.76 8.68
CA ALA A 17 -29.86 -12.02 7.82
C ALA A 17 -29.34 -10.73 7.12
N GLN A 18 -30.22 -9.80 6.75
CA GLN A 18 -29.80 -8.52 6.16
C GLN A 18 -29.08 -7.64 7.18
N ARG A 19 -29.56 -7.58 8.43
CA ARG A 19 -28.85 -6.86 9.49
C ARG A 19 -27.51 -7.49 9.82
N GLU A 20 -27.43 -8.82 9.89
CA GLU A 20 -26.16 -9.52 10.12
C GLU A 20 -25.14 -9.26 9.00
N LEU A 21 -25.60 -9.27 7.75
CA LEU A 21 -24.76 -8.91 6.60
C LEU A 21 -24.22 -7.47 6.68
N GLU A 22 -25.05 -6.51 7.12
CA GLU A 22 -24.61 -5.11 7.28
C GLU A 22 -23.56 -4.95 8.38
N VAL A 23 -23.69 -5.70 9.48
CA VAL A 23 -22.67 -5.74 10.55
C VAL A 23 -21.36 -6.30 10.03
N LEU A 24 -21.38 -7.43 9.34
CA LEU A 24 -20.17 -8.05 8.76
C LEU A 24 -19.50 -7.15 7.71
N ARG A 25 -20.29 -6.40 6.93
CA ARG A 25 -19.74 -5.41 5.99
C ARG A 25 -19.05 -4.25 6.69
N THR A 26 -19.63 -3.76 7.78
CA THR A 26 -18.99 -2.70 8.58
C THR A 26 -17.68 -3.19 9.19
N GLU A 27 -17.64 -4.45 9.67
CA GLU A 27 -16.41 -5.07 10.16
C GLU A 27 -15.35 -5.19 9.04
N LEU A 28 -15.76 -5.60 7.84
CA LEU A 28 -14.88 -5.67 6.68
C LEU A 28 -14.33 -4.29 6.28
N ASP A 29 -15.20 -3.27 6.23
CA ASP A 29 -14.80 -1.90 5.90
C ASP A 29 -13.76 -1.36 6.89
N ASP A 30 -13.86 -1.75 8.17
CA ASP A 30 -12.90 -1.40 9.20
C ASP A 30 -11.56 -2.12 9.01
N VAL A 31 -11.57 -3.40 8.64
CA VAL A 31 -10.37 -4.17 8.27
C VAL A 31 -9.69 -3.56 7.04
N ASP A 32 -10.46 -3.23 6.01
CA ASP A 32 -9.95 -2.64 4.77
C ASP A 32 -9.30 -1.27 5.04
N ARG A 33 -9.88 -0.47 5.93
CA ARG A 33 -9.27 0.79 6.37
C ARG A 33 -7.91 0.57 7.02
N HIS A 34 -7.76 -0.42 7.89
CA HIS A 34 -6.45 -0.74 8.49
C HIS A 34 -5.46 -1.24 7.43
N LEU A 35 -5.90 -2.07 6.49
CA LEU A 35 -5.05 -2.55 5.39
C LEU A 35 -4.50 -1.38 4.55
N LEU A 36 -5.34 -0.40 4.22
CA LEU A 36 -4.92 0.79 3.48
C LEU A 36 -3.85 1.60 4.24
N GLU A 37 -4.04 1.81 5.54
CA GLU A 37 -3.05 2.52 6.37
C GLU A 37 -1.74 1.74 6.51
N ASP A 38 -1.79 0.41 6.66
CA ASP A 38 -0.60 -0.42 6.75
C ASP A 38 0.19 -0.47 5.43
N VAL A 39 -0.51 -0.53 4.29
CA VAL A 39 0.11 -0.46 2.97
C VAL A 39 0.80 0.89 2.77
N ARG A 40 0.13 2.00 3.14
CA ARG A 40 0.72 3.34 3.10
C ARG A 40 1.96 3.43 3.99
N ALA A 41 1.88 2.99 5.24
CA ALA A 41 2.99 3.01 6.18
C ALA A 41 4.19 2.20 5.66
N ARG A 42 3.94 1.04 5.03
CA ARG A 42 4.98 0.23 4.38
C ARG A 42 5.70 1.01 3.29
N ILE A 43 4.97 1.68 2.40
CA ILE A 43 5.55 2.48 1.31
C ILE A 43 6.37 3.67 1.86
N GLU A 44 5.88 4.35 2.89
CA GLU A 44 6.59 5.46 3.54
C GLU A 44 7.91 4.99 4.18
N VAL A 45 7.92 3.82 4.82
CA VAL A 45 9.15 3.22 5.37
C VAL A 45 10.13 2.85 4.28
N CYS A 46 9.69 2.20 3.19
CA CYS A 46 10.55 1.87 2.04
C CYS A 46 11.17 3.13 1.42
N THR A 47 10.37 4.19 1.24
CA THR A 47 10.84 5.50 0.79
C THR A 47 11.96 6.07 1.68
N ARG A 48 11.79 5.99 3.01
CA ARG A 48 12.81 6.44 3.97
C ARG A 48 14.08 5.59 3.88
N ILE A 49 13.95 4.27 3.68
CA ILE A 49 15.07 3.35 3.47
C ILE A 49 15.83 3.73 2.19
N ALA A 50 15.15 3.97 1.07
CA ALA A 50 15.79 4.35 -0.18
C ALA A 50 16.57 5.67 -0.06
N ARG A 51 15.98 6.69 0.56
CA ARG A 51 16.68 7.96 0.85
C ARG A 51 17.91 7.75 1.73
N LEU A 52 17.80 6.89 2.75
CA LEU A 52 18.94 6.55 3.62
C LEU A 52 20.04 5.85 2.83
N LYS A 53 19.70 4.83 2.03
CA LYS A 53 20.65 4.09 1.20
C LYS A 53 21.39 5.02 0.26
N ARG A 54 20.67 5.92 -0.43
CA ARG A 54 21.25 6.92 -1.33
C ARG A 54 22.25 7.82 -0.62
N ARG A 55 21.88 8.44 0.51
CA ARG A 55 22.76 9.34 1.28
C ARG A 55 24.04 8.68 1.77
N ASN A 56 24.05 7.35 1.92
CA ASN A 56 25.19 6.58 2.42
C ASN A 56 25.83 5.70 1.33
N SER A 57 25.47 5.89 0.05
CA SER A 57 25.96 5.08 -1.07
C SER A 57 25.81 3.56 -0.87
N ILE A 58 24.77 3.14 -0.14
CA ILE A 58 24.44 1.72 0.05
C ILE A 58 23.73 1.21 -1.21
N PRO A 59 24.04 0.00 -1.70
CA PRO A 59 23.35 -0.58 -2.85
C PRO A 59 21.83 -0.59 -2.66
N MET A 60 21.10 -0.06 -3.66
CA MET A 60 19.64 0.05 -3.61
C MET A 60 19.00 -1.34 -3.62
N MET A 61 19.42 -2.17 -4.58
CA MET A 61 18.96 -3.55 -4.73
C MET A 61 19.63 -4.49 -3.75
N GLN A 62 18.82 -5.16 -2.92
CA GLN A 62 19.25 -6.17 -1.96
C GLN A 62 18.32 -7.40 -2.07
N PRO A 63 18.56 -8.32 -3.03
CA PRO A 63 17.67 -9.44 -3.32
C PRO A 63 17.43 -10.37 -2.12
N GLN A 64 18.39 -10.46 -1.21
CA GLN A 64 18.24 -11.20 0.05
C GLN A 64 17.10 -10.65 0.91
N ARG A 65 16.87 -9.32 0.89
CA ARG A 65 15.76 -8.70 1.65
C ARG A 65 14.40 -9.02 1.05
N ILE A 66 14.32 -9.13 -0.27
CA ILE A 66 13.10 -9.55 -1.00
C ILE A 66 12.75 -10.98 -0.62
N GLY A 67 13.73 -11.89 -0.65
CA GLY A 67 13.54 -13.29 -0.24
C GLY A 67 13.00 -13.42 1.18
N VAL A 68 13.62 -12.74 2.15
CA VAL A 68 13.16 -12.77 3.55
C VAL A 68 11.71 -12.30 3.73
N VAL A 69 11.29 -11.26 2.99
CA VAL A 69 9.91 -10.75 3.07
C VAL A 69 8.92 -11.75 2.47
N GLN A 70 9.28 -12.36 1.33
CA GLN A 70 8.46 -13.40 0.69
C GLN A 70 8.33 -14.67 1.53
N ASP A 71 9.43 -15.12 2.14
CA ASP A 71 9.44 -16.30 3.00
C ASP A 71 8.54 -16.07 4.22
N ARG A 72 8.65 -14.90 4.86
CA ARG A 72 7.78 -14.53 5.99
C ARG A 72 6.30 -14.51 5.61
N ALA A 73 5.97 -13.97 4.43
CA ALA A 73 4.59 -13.94 3.95
C ALA A 73 4.02 -15.35 3.72
N GLN A 74 4.81 -16.25 3.16
CA GLN A 74 4.41 -17.64 2.94
C GLN A 74 4.28 -18.41 4.26
N THR A 75 5.23 -18.25 5.19
CA THR A 75 5.15 -18.85 6.52
C THR A 75 3.89 -18.38 7.24
N TYR A 76 3.62 -17.07 7.25
CA TYR A 76 2.41 -16.51 7.83
C TYR A 76 1.14 -17.11 7.21
N ALA A 77 1.10 -17.23 5.88
CA ALA A 77 -0.05 -17.83 5.21
C ALA A 77 -0.30 -19.28 5.66
N VAL A 78 0.76 -20.09 5.73
CA VAL A 78 0.66 -21.49 6.20
C VAL A 78 0.21 -21.58 7.66
N GLU A 79 0.78 -20.76 8.54
CA GLU A 79 0.46 -20.76 9.98
C GLU A 79 -0.99 -20.34 10.26
N HIS A 80 -1.59 -19.55 9.38
CA HIS A 80 -2.95 -19.02 9.52
C HIS A 80 -3.97 -19.70 8.59
N GLU A 81 -3.62 -20.84 7.99
CA GLU A 81 -4.50 -21.61 7.07
C GLU A 81 -4.97 -20.79 5.86
N LEU A 82 -4.17 -19.81 5.43
CA LEU A 82 -4.39 -18.98 4.25
C LEU A 82 -3.61 -19.53 3.06
N SER A 83 -3.99 -19.10 1.84
CA SER A 83 -3.30 -19.52 0.61
C SER A 83 -1.87 -18.94 0.55
N PRO A 84 -0.82 -19.77 0.55
CA PRO A 84 0.56 -19.28 0.41
C PRO A 84 0.83 -18.64 -0.95
N ASP A 85 0.15 -19.12 -1.99
CA ASP A 85 0.25 -18.56 -3.34
C ASP A 85 -0.35 -17.15 -3.41
N PHE A 86 -1.49 -16.93 -2.76
CA PHE A 86 -2.07 -15.59 -2.64
C PHE A 86 -1.11 -14.61 -1.94
N PHE A 87 -0.52 -15.02 -0.81
CA PHE A 87 0.42 -14.17 -0.08
C PHE A 87 1.71 -13.91 -0.86
N ARG A 88 2.20 -14.90 -1.61
CA ARG A 88 3.33 -14.71 -2.54
C ARG A 88 3.01 -13.62 -3.56
N SER A 89 1.86 -13.70 -4.22
CA SER A 89 1.42 -12.71 -5.21
C SER A 89 1.17 -11.33 -4.61
N LEU A 90 0.55 -11.27 -3.44
CA LEU A 90 0.32 -10.01 -2.71
C LEU A 90 1.65 -9.31 -2.40
N TYR A 91 2.61 -10.03 -1.83
CA TYR A 91 3.91 -9.46 -1.50
C TYR A 91 4.75 -9.14 -2.73
N GLU A 92 4.60 -9.89 -3.82
CA GLU A 92 5.22 -9.53 -5.09
C GLU A 92 4.70 -8.17 -5.60
N LEU A 93 3.38 -7.94 -5.53
CA LEU A 93 2.77 -6.67 -5.92
C LEU A 93 3.26 -5.51 -5.03
N LEU A 94 3.26 -5.71 -3.71
CA LEU A 94 3.73 -4.70 -2.75
C LEU A 94 5.21 -4.36 -2.94
N ILE A 95 6.05 -5.36 -3.25
CA ILE A 95 7.48 -5.15 -3.51
C ILE A 95 7.68 -4.38 -4.82
N ARG A 96 6.98 -4.77 -5.88
CA ARG A 96 7.03 -4.11 -7.18
C ARG A 96 6.64 -2.63 -7.08
N GLU A 97 5.58 -2.33 -6.34
CA GLU A 97 5.16 -0.94 -6.13
C GLU A 97 6.20 -0.14 -5.36
N THR A 98 6.82 -0.72 -4.33
CA THR A 98 7.89 -0.02 -3.61
C THR A 98 9.11 0.24 -4.50
N CYS A 99 9.52 -0.70 -5.35
CA CYS A 99 10.62 -0.44 -6.30
C CYS A 99 10.28 0.72 -7.24
N ARG A 100 9.06 0.76 -7.78
CA ARG A 100 8.60 1.86 -8.64
C ARG A 100 8.63 3.21 -7.94
N VAL A 101 8.18 3.27 -6.68
CA VAL A 101 8.22 4.51 -5.87
C VAL A 101 9.65 4.93 -5.56
N GLU A 102 10.53 3.97 -5.26
CA GLU A 102 11.96 4.24 -5.03
C GLU A 102 12.63 4.81 -6.27
N ASP A 103 12.38 4.25 -7.46
CA ASP A 103 12.90 4.74 -8.74
C ASP A 103 12.47 6.18 -9.02
N LEU A 104 11.19 6.52 -8.80
CA LEU A 104 10.70 7.89 -8.99
C LEU A 104 11.38 8.92 -8.08
N ILE A 105 11.72 8.54 -6.84
CA ILE A 105 12.46 9.41 -5.92
C ILE A 105 13.90 9.56 -6.39
N ILE A 106 14.48 8.49 -6.94
CA ILE A 106 15.85 8.53 -7.43
C ILE A 106 15.96 9.51 -8.62
N ASP A 107 15.04 9.39 -9.57
CA ASP A 107 14.99 10.19 -10.78
C ASP A 107 14.68 11.67 -10.50
N ALA A 108 13.74 11.96 -9.60
CA ALA A 108 13.39 13.34 -9.25
C ALA A 108 14.57 14.10 -8.61
N ASP A 109 15.29 13.45 -7.69
CA ASP A 109 16.45 14.03 -7.00
C ASP A 109 17.74 13.96 -7.85
N GLY A 110 17.70 13.33 -9.03
CA GLY A 110 18.82 13.24 -10.00
C GLY A 110 18.87 14.40 -10.99
N SER A 111 17.94 15.35 -10.90
CA SER A 111 17.83 16.52 -11.78
C SER A 111 18.37 17.81 -11.14
N GLU A 112 19.61 17.78 -10.63
CA GLU A 112 20.42 19.01 -10.55
C GLU A 112 21.25 19.12 -11.85
N PRO A 113 21.20 20.24 -12.58
CA PRO A 113 21.99 20.37 -13.81
C PRO A 113 23.47 20.44 -13.45
N GLU A 114 24.22 19.46 -13.93
CA GLU A 114 25.67 19.50 -14.07
C GLU A 114 26.09 20.80 -14.79
N GLY A 115 27.04 21.53 -14.19
CA GLY A 115 28.08 22.23 -14.93
C GLY A 115 27.65 23.39 -15.81
N ALA A 116 27.48 24.58 -15.22
CA ALA A 116 27.90 25.81 -15.90
C ALA A 116 29.44 25.90 -15.90
N SER A 117 30.13 24.96 -16.55
CA SER A 117 31.51 25.11 -16.99
C SER A 117 31.48 25.76 -18.38
N GLY A 118 31.44 27.09 -18.40
CA GLY A 118 31.65 27.86 -19.64
C GLY A 118 33.06 27.62 -20.20
N PRO A 119 33.24 27.59 -21.53
CA PRO A 119 34.51 27.23 -22.14
C PRO A 119 35.54 28.37 -22.10
N SER A 120 36.79 27.93 -22.00
CA SER A 120 38.08 28.54 -22.33
C SER A 120 38.15 29.94 -22.97
N GLY A 121 39.03 30.77 -22.41
CA GLY A 121 39.73 31.85 -23.12
C GLY A 121 41.25 31.64 -23.02
N ARG A 122 41.87 31.24 -24.13
CA ARG A 122 43.32 31.10 -24.33
C ARG A 122 43.80 32.35 -25.07
N GLY A 123 44.90 32.98 -24.64
CA GLY A 123 45.73 33.85 -25.47
C GLY A 123 45.97 35.26 -24.93
N GLY A 124 47.25 35.61 -24.78
CA GLY A 124 47.76 36.95 -24.44
C GLY A 124 49.04 36.87 -23.64
#